data_AF-A0A925JB63-F1
#
_entry.id   AF-A0A925JB63-F1
#
_cell.length_a   1.000
_cell.length_b   1.000
_cell.length_c   1.000
_cell.angle_alpha   90.00
_cell.angle_beta   90.00
_cell.angle_gamma   90.00
#
_symmetry.space_group_name_H-M   'P 1'
#
loop_
_entity.id
_entity.type
_entity.pdbx_description
1 polymer ?
#
loop_
_entity_poly.entity_id
_entity_poly.type
_entity_poly.pdbx_seq_one_letter_code
_entity_poly.pdbx_strand_id
1 'polypeptide(L)'
;MGKLLGATFPIIKKRVGEGGQTKGNDVKRINQLLKLGGYFLGGLPPDESVWSKQSAEGLKTFLAIDGVGPAAPYIDKSDQYNRLWKLASAAGVLIPLPTRLISSSATTVLYDHCRKAQYPYGWKDTKTGELHGGGSRIVWGFEGHPAYAVATTLDKCFSSMIPISLNCTSFANLMLAAWNQGSAHWAPYDASQMVGGYDPLGLRYNLHPVHDGKLVHDGYCFDVDGIKQNVQAGRLYYVGLCDNDGFIKHDTVLLNGNFYECNTDQTPSVYSTSIDKRLKKIKYNAGGVRIFGPMPY
;
A
#
# COMPACT_ATOMS: atom_id res chain seq x y z
N MET A 1 -16.31 -8.33 22.12
CA MET A 1 -15.83 -7.80 20.82
C MET A 1 -14.39 -8.21 20.64
N GLY A 2 -14.09 -9.07 19.67
CA GLY A 2 -12.69 -9.38 19.33
C GLY A 2 -12.00 -8.10 18.84
N LYS A 3 -10.80 -7.80 19.34
CA LYS A 3 -9.98 -6.73 18.76
C LYS A 3 -9.75 -7.09 17.30
N LEU A 4 -10.33 -6.33 16.37
CA LEU A 4 -9.88 -6.33 14.98
C LEU A 4 -8.40 -5.92 15.05
N LEU A 5 -7.51 -6.85 14.73
CA LEU A 5 -6.09 -6.54 14.55
C LEU A 5 -5.95 -5.93 13.15
N GLY A 6 -4.95 -5.05 12.96
CA GLY A 6 -4.65 -4.54 11.62
C GLY A 6 -4.24 -5.69 10.67
N ALA A 7 -4.19 -5.40 9.38
CA ALA A 7 -3.92 -6.42 8.37
C ALA A 7 -2.41 -6.76 8.30
N THR A 8 -1.97 -7.82 8.97
CA THR A 8 -0.61 -8.37 8.86
C THR A 8 -0.52 -9.52 7.86
N PHE A 9 0.60 -9.62 7.16
CA PHE A 9 0.85 -10.66 6.15
C PHE A 9 2.08 -11.51 6.47
N PRO A 10 1.90 -12.82 6.73
CA PRO A 10 3.00 -13.79 6.68
C PRO A 10 3.34 -14.07 5.22
N ILE A 11 4.55 -13.71 4.79
CA ILE A 11 5.04 -14.08 3.45
C ILE A 11 4.98 -15.60 3.26
N ILE A 12 5.45 -16.35 4.26
CA ILE A 12 5.32 -17.81 4.31
C ILE A 12 4.74 -18.24 5.66
N LYS A 13 3.97 -19.32 5.67
CA LYS A 13 3.38 -19.92 6.87
C LYS A 13 4.25 -21.04 7.42
N LYS A 14 4.93 -21.77 6.52
CA LYS A 14 5.82 -22.90 6.79
C LYS A 14 7.19 -22.67 6.16
N ARG A 15 8.17 -23.45 6.60
CA ARG A 15 9.48 -23.55 5.96
C ARG A 15 9.34 -23.95 4.48
N VAL A 16 10.11 -23.31 3.60
CA VAL A 16 10.11 -23.53 2.14
C VAL A 16 11.49 -23.94 1.66
N GLY A 17 11.58 -25.01 0.88
CA GLY A 17 12.84 -25.55 0.35
C GLY A 17 13.05 -27.02 0.68
N GLU A 18 14.30 -27.50 0.60
CA GLU A 18 14.63 -28.88 0.93
C GLU A 18 14.36 -29.18 2.41
N GLY A 19 13.69 -30.30 2.69
CA GLY A 19 13.23 -30.63 4.04
C GLY A 19 12.07 -29.76 4.54
N GLY A 20 11.46 -28.95 3.68
CA GLY A 20 10.27 -28.14 3.96
C GLY A 20 9.17 -28.32 2.92
N GLN A 21 8.35 -27.28 2.73
CA GLN A 21 7.32 -27.26 1.70
C GLN A 21 7.94 -27.00 0.33
N THR A 22 7.57 -27.84 -0.64
CA THR A 22 8.10 -27.80 -2.02
C THR A 22 7.04 -27.53 -3.08
N LYS A 23 5.77 -27.36 -2.69
CA LYS A 23 4.68 -26.92 -3.59
C LYS A 23 3.74 -25.89 -2.93
N GLY A 24 3.11 -25.01 -3.71
CA GLY A 24 2.04 -24.09 -3.29
C GLY A 24 2.46 -22.61 -3.14
N ASN A 25 1.59 -21.79 -2.56
CA ASN A 25 1.77 -20.32 -2.56
C ASN A 25 2.99 -19.82 -1.77
N ASP A 26 3.39 -20.49 -0.69
CA ASP A 26 4.59 -20.11 0.05
C ASP A 26 5.84 -20.29 -0.83
N VAL A 27 5.89 -21.36 -1.61
CA VAL A 27 6.94 -21.63 -2.61
C VAL A 27 6.90 -20.60 -3.73
N LYS A 28 5.71 -20.31 -4.26
CA LYS A 28 5.49 -19.25 -5.26
C LYS A 28 6.09 -17.92 -4.80
N ARG A 29 5.78 -17.49 -3.58
CA ARG A 29 6.30 -16.24 -3.03
C ARG A 29 7.81 -16.26 -2.89
N ILE A 30 8.42 -17.33 -2.37
CA ILE A 30 9.89 -17.40 -2.28
C ILE A 30 10.54 -17.36 -3.66
N ASN A 31 10.01 -18.10 -4.63
CA ASN A 31 10.51 -18.06 -6.00
C ASN A 31 10.39 -16.65 -6.60
N GLN A 32 9.26 -15.96 -6.39
CA GLN A 32 9.08 -14.58 -6.85
C GLN A 32 10.07 -13.62 -6.19
N LEU A 33 10.31 -13.74 -4.88
CA LEU A 33 11.30 -12.92 -4.19
C LEU A 33 12.73 -13.21 -4.68
N LEU A 34 13.07 -14.48 -4.92
CA LEU A 34 14.37 -14.85 -5.48
C LEU A 34 14.57 -14.26 -6.88
N LYS A 35 13.52 -14.28 -7.71
CA LYS A 35 13.54 -13.65 -9.03
C LYS A 35 13.75 -12.14 -8.93
N LEU A 36 12.92 -11.47 -8.14
CA LEU A 36 12.95 -10.01 -7.99
C LEU A 36 14.28 -9.53 -7.39
N GLY A 37 14.86 -10.31 -6.48
CA GLY A 37 16.19 -10.06 -5.93
C GLY A 37 17.35 -10.38 -6.89
N GLY A 38 17.08 -10.84 -8.11
CA GLY A 38 18.09 -11.11 -9.13
C GLY A 38 18.88 -12.41 -8.92
N TYR A 39 18.36 -13.35 -8.14
CA TYR A 39 19.09 -14.57 -7.77
C TYR A 39 18.85 -15.75 -8.72
N PHE A 40 17.96 -15.64 -9.71
CA PHE A 40 17.81 -16.65 -10.77
C PHE A 40 18.70 -16.36 -11.96
N LEU A 41 19.80 -17.10 -12.07
CA LEU A 41 20.76 -17.00 -13.18
C LEU A 41 20.22 -17.56 -14.51
N GLY A 42 19.14 -18.36 -14.49
CA GLY A 42 18.56 -19.04 -15.66
C GLY A 42 17.08 -18.73 -15.94
N GLY A 43 16.52 -17.69 -15.33
CA GLY A 43 15.09 -17.37 -15.42
C GLY A 43 14.23 -18.08 -14.36
N LEU A 44 12.93 -17.77 -14.37
CA LEU A 44 11.95 -18.37 -13.44
C LEU A 44 11.75 -19.86 -13.73
N PRO A 45 11.47 -20.68 -12.69
CA PRO A 45 10.95 -22.03 -12.93
C PRO A 45 9.64 -21.98 -13.74
N PRO A 46 9.35 -22.99 -14.59
CA PRO A 46 8.14 -23.03 -15.41
C PRO A 46 6.85 -22.97 -14.59
N ASP A 47 6.88 -23.52 -13.38
CA ASP A 47 5.83 -23.38 -12.38
C ASP A 47 6.43 -22.75 -11.12
N GLU A 48 6.12 -21.47 -10.90
CA GLU A 48 6.57 -20.73 -9.72
C GLU A 48 6.11 -21.37 -8.42
N SER A 49 5.02 -22.14 -8.42
CA SER A 49 4.49 -22.80 -7.23
C SER A 49 5.24 -24.08 -6.84
N VAL A 50 6.24 -24.52 -7.60
CA VAL A 50 7.03 -25.73 -7.33
C VAL A 50 8.49 -25.38 -7.03
N TRP A 51 9.06 -26.05 -6.03
CA TRP A 51 10.47 -25.93 -5.69
C TRP A 51 11.29 -26.78 -6.66
N SER A 52 12.07 -26.12 -7.51
CA SER A 52 12.86 -26.78 -8.55
C SER A 52 14.36 -26.73 -8.24
N LYS A 53 15.17 -27.32 -9.11
CA LYS A 53 16.63 -27.15 -9.06
C LYS A 53 17.03 -25.68 -9.17
N GLN A 54 16.34 -24.90 -10.03
CA GLN A 54 16.56 -23.46 -10.14
C GLN A 54 16.24 -22.73 -8.83
N SER A 55 15.15 -23.09 -8.13
CA SER A 55 14.84 -22.58 -6.78
C SER A 55 16.00 -22.79 -5.81
N ALA A 56 16.55 -24.01 -5.77
CA ALA A 56 17.66 -24.36 -4.89
C ALA A 56 18.95 -23.58 -5.24
N GLU A 57 19.28 -23.45 -6.52
CA GLU A 57 20.44 -22.67 -7.00
C GLU A 57 20.28 -21.17 -6.71
N GLY A 58 19.09 -20.62 -6.89
CA GLY A 58 18.80 -19.22 -6.55
C GLY A 58 18.91 -18.95 -5.06
N LEU A 59 18.37 -19.86 -4.23
CA LEU A 59 18.53 -19.79 -2.78
C LEU A 59 20.01 -19.86 -2.37
N LYS A 60 20.77 -20.79 -2.95
CA LYS A 60 22.22 -20.90 -2.69
C LYS A 60 22.95 -19.61 -3.03
N THR A 61 22.60 -18.98 -4.15
CA THR A 61 23.18 -17.70 -4.59
C THR A 61 22.87 -16.58 -3.60
N PHE A 62 21.60 -16.45 -3.20
CA PHE A 62 21.18 -15.48 -2.19
C PHE A 62 21.94 -15.68 -0.87
N LEU A 63 22.03 -16.92 -0.36
CA LEU A 63 22.70 -17.22 0.90
C LEU A 63 24.22 -16.97 0.85
N ALA A 64 24.85 -17.24 -0.30
CA ALA A 64 26.26 -16.93 -0.51
C ALA A 64 26.53 -15.43 -0.49
N ILE A 65 25.64 -14.62 -1.06
CA ILE A 65 25.75 -13.14 -1.08
C ILE A 65 25.44 -12.54 0.29
N ASP A 66 24.41 -13.04 1.00
CA ASP A 66 24.01 -12.50 2.30
C ASP A 66 25.07 -12.72 3.38
N GLY A 67 25.87 -13.78 3.28
CA GLY A 67 27.03 -14.02 4.15
C GLY A 67 26.70 -14.30 5.62
N VAL A 68 25.45 -14.59 5.97
CA VAL A 68 25.01 -14.80 7.37
C VAL A 68 24.55 -16.24 7.64
N GLY A 69 25.34 -16.91 8.48
CA GLY A 69 25.05 -18.24 9.03
C GLY A 69 25.33 -19.41 8.05
N PRO A 70 25.19 -20.66 8.51
CA PRO A 70 25.36 -21.82 7.65
C PRO A 70 24.31 -21.81 6.53
N ALA A 71 24.73 -22.13 5.31
CA ALA A 71 23.82 -22.24 4.17
C ALA A 71 22.79 -23.34 4.43
N ALA A 72 21.55 -22.93 4.73
CA ALA A 72 20.42 -23.84 4.88
C ALA A 72 19.76 -24.02 3.51
N PRO A 73 19.38 -25.24 3.09
CA PRO A 73 18.73 -25.45 1.80
C PRO A 73 17.23 -25.08 1.81
N TYR A 74 16.83 -24.19 2.73
CA TYR A 74 15.47 -23.72 2.93
C TYR A 74 15.43 -22.30 3.51
N ILE A 75 14.28 -21.64 3.38
CA ILE A 75 13.90 -20.42 4.11
C ILE A 75 12.89 -20.77 5.20
N ASP A 76 13.14 -20.30 6.40
CA ASP A 76 12.23 -20.43 7.55
C ASP A 76 11.80 -19.03 8.01
N LYS A 77 10.55 -18.90 8.46
CA LYS A 77 10.01 -17.62 8.95
C LYS A 77 10.54 -17.26 10.33
N SER A 78 10.95 -18.25 11.12
CA SER A 78 11.51 -18.09 12.46
C SER A 78 13.04 -18.26 12.47
N ASP A 79 13.67 -18.13 11.31
CA ASP A 79 15.13 -18.13 11.21
C ASP A 79 15.73 -16.94 11.99
N GLN A 80 16.65 -17.24 12.92
CA GLN A 80 17.38 -16.25 13.71
C GLN A 80 18.21 -15.26 12.88
N TYR A 81 18.57 -15.63 11.65
CA TYR A 81 19.33 -14.78 10.73
C TYR A 81 18.44 -13.86 9.89
N ASN A 82 17.12 -13.88 10.09
CA ASN A 82 16.12 -13.05 9.40
C ASN A 82 16.20 -13.14 7.87
N ARG A 83 16.59 -14.31 7.31
CA ARG A 83 16.79 -14.47 5.86
C ARG A 83 15.56 -14.12 5.03
N LEU A 84 14.36 -14.39 5.54
CA LEU A 84 13.11 -14.02 4.86
C LEU A 84 12.97 -12.50 4.71
N TRP A 85 13.24 -11.73 5.76
CA TRP A 85 13.20 -10.27 5.71
C TRP A 85 14.25 -9.73 4.75
N LYS A 86 15.48 -10.27 4.80
CA LYS A 86 16.56 -9.84 3.90
C LYS A 86 16.25 -10.15 2.43
N LEU A 87 15.69 -11.32 2.15
CA LEU A 87 15.25 -11.69 0.82
C LEU A 87 14.13 -10.75 0.33
N ALA A 88 13.14 -10.45 1.17
CA ALA A 88 12.09 -9.49 0.85
C ALA A 88 12.64 -8.06 0.62
N SER A 89 13.64 -7.66 1.39
CA SER A 89 14.34 -6.38 1.22
C SER A 89 15.08 -6.32 -0.11
N ALA A 90 15.85 -7.37 -0.45
CA ALA A 90 16.57 -7.45 -1.72
C ALA A 90 15.63 -7.49 -2.93
N ALA A 91 14.48 -8.15 -2.79
CA ALA A 91 13.43 -8.17 -3.80
C ALA A 91 12.72 -6.82 -3.99
N GLY A 92 12.97 -5.83 -3.11
CA GLY A 92 12.37 -4.51 -3.20
C GLY A 92 10.85 -4.48 -2.93
N VAL A 93 10.30 -5.48 -2.22
CA VAL A 93 8.86 -5.57 -1.93
C VAL A 93 8.44 -4.91 -0.61
N LEU A 94 9.41 -4.37 0.14
CA LEU A 94 9.20 -3.75 1.45
C LEU A 94 8.99 -2.24 1.32
N ILE A 95 7.94 -1.74 1.98
CA ILE A 95 7.68 -0.31 2.18
C ILE A 95 8.01 0.03 3.64
N PRO A 96 9.03 0.85 3.95
CA PRO A 96 9.31 1.31 5.30
C PRO A 96 8.13 2.10 5.89
N LEU A 97 7.80 1.82 7.15
CA LEU A 97 6.73 2.47 7.89
C LEU A 97 7.28 3.31 9.04
N PRO A 98 6.69 4.48 9.33
CA PRO A 98 7.16 5.40 10.35
C PRO A 98 6.70 5.00 11.77
N THR A 99 6.97 3.75 12.21
CA THR A 99 6.43 3.13 13.45
C THR A 99 6.65 3.84 14.79
N ARG A 100 7.46 4.88 14.85
CA ARG A 100 7.71 5.70 16.04
C ARG A 100 7.21 7.12 15.92
N LEU A 101 6.58 7.44 14.81
CA LEU A 101 6.00 8.73 14.51
C LEU A 101 4.50 8.54 14.31
N ILE A 102 3.75 9.58 14.63
CA ILE A 102 2.32 9.68 14.33
C ILE A 102 2.05 11.06 13.74
N SER A 103 0.80 11.28 13.33
CA SER A 103 0.30 12.55 12.82
C SER A 103 1.11 13.05 11.61
N SER A 104 1.31 14.37 11.49
CA SER A 104 1.93 14.98 10.31
C SER A 104 3.30 14.40 10.00
N SER A 105 4.12 14.15 11.02
CA SER A 105 5.48 13.62 10.85
C SER A 105 5.48 12.24 10.20
N ALA A 106 4.59 11.34 10.62
CA ALA A 106 4.45 10.02 10.03
C ALA A 106 3.99 10.09 8.57
N THR A 107 2.96 10.89 8.31
CA THR A 107 2.40 11.08 6.97
C THR A 107 3.42 11.67 5.99
N THR A 108 4.19 12.68 6.43
CA THR A 108 5.23 13.30 5.60
C THR A 108 6.37 12.32 5.29
N VAL A 109 6.87 11.58 6.30
CA VAL A 109 7.94 10.59 6.09
C VAL A 109 7.52 9.49 5.12
N LEU A 110 6.29 8.99 5.25
CA LEU A 110 5.76 7.98 4.33
C LEU A 110 5.63 8.54 2.90
N TYR A 111 5.07 9.75 2.75
CA TYR A 111 4.96 10.40 1.44
C TYR A 111 6.32 10.60 0.76
N ASP A 112 7.29 11.15 1.48
CA ASP A 112 8.63 11.41 0.95
C ASP A 112 9.32 10.12 0.52
N HIS A 113 9.13 9.05 1.30
CA HIS A 113 9.61 7.73 0.92
C HIS A 113 8.99 7.26 -0.39
N CYS A 114 7.65 7.20 -0.48
CA CYS A 114 6.94 6.73 -1.67
C CYS A 114 7.28 7.56 -2.92
N ARG A 115 7.39 8.88 -2.77
CA ARG A 115 7.78 9.78 -3.86
C ARG A 115 9.22 9.54 -4.31
N LYS A 116 10.17 9.43 -3.38
CA LYS A 116 11.59 9.18 -3.69
C LYS A 116 11.80 7.81 -4.32
N ALA A 117 11.07 6.79 -3.85
CA ALA A 117 11.10 5.45 -4.41
C ALA A 117 10.42 5.33 -5.79
N GLN A 118 9.72 6.39 -6.21
CA GLN A 118 9.05 6.49 -7.51
C GLN A 118 8.10 5.32 -7.81
N TYR A 119 7.34 4.87 -6.81
CA TYR A 119 6.41 3.77 -7.01
C TYR A 119 5.42 4.08 -8.14
N PRO A 120 5.18 3.17 -9.09
CA PRO A 120 4.24 3.37 -10.19
C PRO A 120 2.79 3.17 -9.74
N TYR A 121 1.86 3.67 -10.55
CA TYR A 121 0.44 3.45 -10.35
C TYR A 121 0.03 2.05 -10.80
N GLY A 122 -0.54 1.23 -9.92
CA GLY A 122 -0.98 -0.14 -10.22
C GLY A 122 -2.50 -0.32 -10.15
N TRP A 123 -3.13 -0.79 -11.23
CA TRP A 123 -4.57 -1.10 -11.25
C TRP A 123 -4.89 -2.30 -12.14
N LYS A 124 -6.12 -2.81 -12.03
CA LYS A 124 -6.66 -3.89 -12.86
C LYS A 124 -7.87 -3.33 -13.56
N ASP A 125 -7.87 -3.39 -14.88
CA ASP A 125 -9.06 -3.07 -15.64
C ASP A 125 -10.16 -4.09 -15.32
N THR A 126 -11.30 -3.59 -14.86
CA THR A 126 -12.40 -4.44 -14.43
C THR A 126 -13.17 -5.04 -15.60
N LYS A 127 -13.08 -4.45 -16.80
CA LYS A 127 -13.72 -4.93 -18.02
C LYS A 127 -12.86 -5.96 -18.74
N THR A 128 -11.56 -5.69 -18.89
CA THR A 128 -10.64 -6.58 -19.62
C THR A 128 -9.93 -7.58 -18.71
N GLY A 129 -9.86 -7.29 -17.41
CA GLY A 129 -9.09 -8.07 -16.46
C GLY A 129 -7.58 -7.83 -16.52
N GLU A 130 -7.11 -6.93 -17.39
CA GLU A 130 -5.69 -6.63 -17.59
C GLU A 130 -5.08 -5.92 -16.37
N LEU A 131 -3.83 -6.24 -16.04
CA LEU A 131 -3.08 -5.59 -14.97
C LEU A 131 -2.17 -4.50 -15.55
N HIS A 132 -2.40 -3.27 -15.14
CA HIS A 132 -1.56 -2.13 -15.49
C HIS A 132 -0.66 -1.74 -14.31
N GLY A 133 0.57 -1.32 -14.60
CA GLY A 133 1.54 -0.90 -13.58
C GLY A 133 2.02 -2.03 -12.66
N GLY A 134 1.87 -3.28 -13.09
CA GLY A 134 2.52 -4.44 -12.46
C GLY A 134 1.76 -5.12 -11.33
N GLY A 135 0.54 -4.70 -10.99
CA GLY A 135 -0.44 -5.55 -10.31
C GLY A 135 -0.30 -5.77 -8.79
N SER A 136 0.79 -5.33 -8.13
CA SER A 136 0.89 -5.35 -6.66
C SER A 136 0.12 -4.16 -6.07
N ARG A 137 -1.07 -4.37 -5.51
CA ARG A 137 -1.94 -3.26 -5.08
C ARG A 137 -2.55 -3.41 -3.70
N ILE A 138 -2.34 -4.54 -3.04
CA ILE A 138 -2.77 -4.77 -1.68
C ILE A 138 -1.56 -4.55 -0.77
N VAL A 139 -1.66 -3.66 0.21
CA VAL A 139 -0.57 -3.36 1.15
C VAL A 139 -0.92 -3.93 2.51
N TRP A 140 0.04 -4.59 3.15
CA TRP A 140 -0.13 -5.23 4.46
C TRP A 140 1.00 -4.82 5.39
N GLY A 141 0.79 -4.87 6.70
CA GLY A 141 1.90 -4.93 7.64
C GLY A 141 2.70 -6.23 7.46
N PHE A 142 4.04 -6.18 7.43
CA PHE A 142 4.85 -7.38 7.36
C PHE A 142 4.94 -8.07 8.73
N GLU A 143 4.28 -9.21 8.90
CA GLU A 143 4.22 -9.92 10.19
C GLU A 143 5.60 -10.11 10.83
N GLY A 144 5.71 -9.77 12.12
CA GLY A 144 6.98 -9.79 12.87
C GLY A 144 7.89 -8.57 12.64
N HIS A 145 7.59 -7.73 11.64
CA HIS A 145 8.38 -6.57 11.27
C HIS A 145 7.51 -5.29 11.20
N PRO A 146 7.13 -4.71 12.35
CA PRO A 146 6.19 -3.57 12.42
C PRO A 146 6.63 -2.35 11.60
N ALA A 147 7.94 -2.16 11.44
CA ALA A 147 8.56 -1.07 10.69
C ALA A 147 8.45 -1.22 9.16
N TYR A 148 7.79 -2.26 8.67
CA TYR A 148 7.66 -2.53 7.25
C TYR A 148 6.24 -2.97 6.89
N ALA A 149 5.82 -2.55 5.70
CA ALA A 149 4.72 -3.09 4.96
C ALA A 149 5.21 -3.89 3.75
N VAL A 150 4.35 -4.74 3.21
CA VAL A 150 4.58 -5.53 2.00
C VAL A 150 3.46 -5.29 1.01
N ALA A 151 3.82 -5.07 -0.26
CA ALA A 151 2.86 -4.97 -1.35
C ALA A 151 2.68 -6.33 -2.02
N THR A 152 1.43 -6.75 -2.21
CA THR A 152 1.08 -8.01 -2.90
C THR A 152 0.10 -7.75 -4.02
N THR A 153 0.05 -8.69 -4.97
CA THR A 153 -1.04 -8.84 -5.93
C THR A 153 -2.35 -9.23 -5.25
N LEU A 154 -3.46 -9.23 -6.00
CA LEU A 154 -4.78 -9.64 -5.47
C LEU A 154 -4.81 -11.08 -4.94
N ASP A 155 -4.08 -11.99 -5.59
CA ASP A 155 -3.93 -13.38 -5.18
C ASP A 155 -2.94 -13.55 -4.01
N LYS A 156 -2.56 -12.43 -3.36
CA LYS A 156 -1.64 -12.39 -2.22
C LYS A 156 -0.29 -13.05 -2.55
N CYS A 157 0.23 -12.77 -3.74
CA CYS A 157 1.58 -13.13 -4.20
C CYS A 157 2.35 -11.84 -4.54
N PHE A 158 3.57 -11.96 -5.07
CA PHE A 158 4.32 -10.81 -5.55
C PHE A 158 4.24 -10.73 -7.07
N SER A 159 4.24 -9.51 -7.60
CA SER A 159 4.43 -9.30 -9.02
C SER A 159 5.85 -9.63 -9.39
N SER A 160 6.03 -10.45 -10.42
CA SER A 160 7.36 -10.84 -10.90
C SER A 160 7.96 -9.82 -11.89
N MET A 161 7.31 -8.66 -12.07
CA MET A 161 7.75 -7.56 -12.93
C MET A 161 7.98 -6.25 -12.17
N ILE A 162 7.04 -5.85 -11.30
CA ILE A 162 7.12 -4.59 -10.55
C ILE A 162 6.93 -4.91 -9.06
N PRO A 163 7.99 -4.84 -8.23
CA PRO A 163 7.93 -5.25 -6.83
C PRO A 163 6.82 -4.55 -6.04
N ILE A 164 6.68 -3.24 -6.21
CA ILE A 164 5.72 -2.39 -5.51
C ILE A 164 5.02 -1.51 -6.53
N SER A 165 3.70 -1.48 -6.48
CA SER A 165 2.88 -0.42 -7.09
C SER A 165 1.85 0.05 -6.07
N LEU A 166 1.34 1.26 -6.24
CA LEU A 166 0.31 1.84 -5.39
C LEU A 166 -0.84 2.34 -6.26
N ASN A 167 -2.03 2.49 -5.68
CA ASN A 167 -3.10 3.26 -6.29
C ASN A 167 -3.60 4.30 -5.29
N CYS A 168 -4.59 5.10 -5.68
CA CYS A 168 -5.14 6.15 -4.83
C CYS A 168 -5.65 5.60 -3.49
N THR A 169 -6.41 4.50 -3.52
CA THR A 169 -7.00 3.86 -2.36
C THR A 169 -5.95 3.28 -1.40
N SER A 170 -5.01 2.46 -1.88
CA SER A 170 -3.96 1.85 -1.05
C SER A 170 -3.06 2.92 -0.43
N PHE A 171 -2.72 3.95 -1.19
CA PHE A 171 -1.90 5.05 -0.72
C PHE A 171 -2.63 5.91 0.33
N ALA A 172 -3.87 6.33 0.07
CA ALA A 172 -4.65 7.13 1.02
C ALA A 172 -4.90 6.37 2.34
N ASN A 173 -5.24 5.08 2.25
CA ASN A 173 -5.45 4.22 3.41
C ASN A 173 -4.15 4.08 4.24
N LEU A 174 -3.00 3.87 3.59
CA LEU A 174 -1.71 3.79 4.27
C LEU A 174 -1.30 5.13 4.92
N MET A 175 -1.57 6.25 4.26
CA MET A 175 -1.33 7.60 4.80
C MET A 175 -2.20 7.90 6.04
N LEU A 176 -3.46 7.49 6.02
CA LEU A 176 -4.38 7.60 7.15
C LEU A 176 -3.96 6.68 8.32
N ALA A 177 -3.46 5.48 8.04
CA ALA A 177 -2.92 4.58 9.05
C ALA A 177 -1.62 5.14 9.67
N ALA A 178 -0.71 5.65 8.84
CA ALA A 178 0.52 6.28 9.31
C ALA A 178 0.21 7.49 10.22
N TRP A 179 -0.78 8.31 9.85
CA TRP A 179 -1.24 9.41 10.70
C TRP A 179 -1.73 8.94 12.07
N ASN A 180 -2.59 7.92 12.10
CA ASN A 180 -3.23 7.50 13.35
C ASN A 180 -2.32 6.65 14.24
N GLN A 181 -1.49 5.79 13.64
CA GLN A 181 -0.80 4.70 14.35
C GLN A 181 0.66 4.52 13.95
N GLY A 182 1.16 5.27 12.96
CA GLY A 182 2.52 5.11 12.44
C GLY A 182 2.76 3.80 11.68
N SER A 183 1.73 2.97 11.48
CA SER A 183 1.87 1.66 10.83
C SER A 183 0.53 1.07 10.36
N ALA A 184 0.62 0.12 9.43
CA ALA A 184 -0.48 -0.70 8.90
C ALA A 184 -0.81 -1.93 9.78
N HIS A 185 -0.05 -2.15 10.87
CA HIS A 185 -0.19 -3.35 11.71
C HIS A 185 -1.34 -3.29 12.71
N TRP A 186 -1.93 -2.12 12.90
CA TRP A 186 -2.96 -1.89 13.91
C TRP A 186 -4.29 -1.49 13.26
N ALA A 187 -5.40 -1.78 13.94
CA ALA A 187 -6.72 -1.38 13.47
C ALA A 187 -6.88 0.13 13.57
N PRO A 188 -7.55 0.78 12.60
CA PRO A 188 -8.54 0.20 11.70
C PRO A 188 -8.00 -0.11 10.29
N TYR A 189 -6.69 -0.36 10.13
CA TYR A 189 -6.11 -0.65 8.82
C TYR A 189 -6.65 -1.96 8.21
N ASP A 190 -7.08 -1.86 6.96
CA ASP A 190 -7.51 -2.98 6.11
C ASP A 190 -6.70 -2.93 4.82
N ALA A 191 -6.04 -4.03 4.48
CA ALA A 191 -5.23 -4.15 3.28
C ALA A 191 -6.06 -4.09 1.98
N SER A 192 -7.36 -4.37 2.07
CA SER A 192 -8.27 -4.46 0.94
C SER A 192 -8.27 -3.21 0.04
N GLN A 193 -8.44 -3.44 -1.26
CA GLN A 193 -8.67 -2.42 -2.27
C GLN A 193 -10.15 -2.21 -2.59
N MET A 194 -11.03 -2.97 -1.94
CA MET A 194 -12.49 -2.82 -2.05
C MET A 194 -13.04 -1.72 -1.14
N VAL A 195 -12.14 -0.91 -0.58
CA VAL A 195 -12.45 0.17 0.36
C VAL A 195 -12.51 1.47 -0.45
N GLY A 196 -13.45 2.36 -0.16
CA GLY A 196 -13.79 3.50 -1.04
C GLY A 196 -15.16 3.31 -1.72
N GLY A 197 -15.41 4.04 -2.81
CA GLY A 197 -16.73 4.07 -3.45
C GLY A 197 -17.76 4.78 -2.58
N TYR A 198 -18.82 4.09 -2.15
CA TYR A 198 -19.81 4.66 -1.25
C TYR A 198 -19.39 4.69 0.22
N ASP A 199 -18.40 3.85 0.60
CA ASP A 199 -17.87 3.75 1.96
C ASP A 199 -16.55 4.53 2.08
N PRO A 200 -16.58 5.78 2.56
CA PRO A 200 -15.40 6.64 2.64
C PRO A 200 -14.38 6.12 3.64
N LEU A 201 -13.10 6.09 3.24
CA LEU A 201 -12.00 5.67 4.12
C LEU A 201 -11.93 6.47 5.42
N GLY A 202 -12.27 7.77 5.39
CA GLY A 202 -12.19 8.66 6.54
C GLY A 202 -12.93 8.15 7.77
N LEU A 203 -14.15 7.59 7.61
CA LEU A 203 -14.96 7.09 8.72
C LEU A 203 -14.26 5.97 9.49
N ARG A 204 -13.49 5.12 8.79
CA ARG A 204 -12.74 4.02 9.43
C ARG A 204 -11.73 4.57 10.43
N TYR A 205 -11.14 5.71 10.13
CA TYR A 205 -10.13 6.38 10.94
C TYR A 205 -10.72 7.43 11.90
N ASN A 206 -12.01 7.32 12.23
CA ASN A 206 -12.71 8.24 13.11
C ASN A 206 -12.63 9.71 12.62
N LEU A 207 -12.59 9.90 11.30
CA LEU A 207 -12.81 11.20 10.69
C LEU A 207 -14.30 11.36 10.39
N HIS A 208 -14.80 12.56 10.63
CA HIS A 208 -16.20 12.90 10.50
C HIS A 208 -16.42 13.75 9.25
N PRO A 209 -17.56 13.61 8.56
CA PRO A 209 -17.89 14.50 7.47
C PRO A 209 -17.74 15.96 7.90
N VAL A 210 -17.02 16.73 7.09
CA VAL A 210 -16.92 18.18 7.26
C VAL A 210 -18.13 18.79 6.58
N HIS A 211 -19.11 19.23 7.38
CA HIS A 211 -20.34 19.83 6.88
C HIS A 211 -20.29 21.34 7.05
N ASP A 212 -20.29 22.06 5.93
CA ASP A 212 -20.76 23.45 5.89
C ASP A 212 -21.39 23.68 4.51
N GLY A 213 -22.72 23.89 4.48
CA GLY A 213 -23.46 24.19 3.25
C GLY A 213 -24.34 23.05 2.71
N LYS A 214 -25.48 23.44 2.12
CA LYS A 214 -26.64 22.62 1.71
C LYS A 214 -26.29 21.21 1.21
N LEU A 215 -26.81 20.22 1.92
CA LEU A 215 -26.99 18.84 1.44
C LEU A 215 -27.79 18.84 0.13
N VAL A 216 -27.10 18.84 -1.01
CA VAL A 216 -27.72 18.46 -2.29
C VAL A 216 -27.49 16.96 -2.43
N HIS A 217 -28.44 16.19 -1.90
CA HIS A 217 -28.39 14.72 -1.70
C HIS A 217 -27.18 14.27 -0.85
N ASP A 218 -27.35 13.71 0.35
CA ASP A 218 -26.37 12.81 1.00
C ASP A 218 -24.84 13.15 0.97
N GLY A 219 -24.44 14.35 1.44
CA GLY A 219 -23.11 14.56 2.05
C GLY A 219 -21.98 15.15 1.20
N TYR A 220 -22.26 16.07 0.28
CA TYR A 220 -21.28 16.66 -0.65
C TYR A 220 -20.91 18.10 -0.26
N CYS A 221 -19.68 18.51 -0.57
CA CYS A 221 -19.29 19.92 -0.54
C CYS A 221 -18.74 20.34 -1.92
N PHE A 222 -19.15 21.53 -2.37
CA PHE A 222 -19.15 21.94 -3.78
C PHE A 222 -18.46 23.29 -4.07
N ASP A 223 -17.66 23.84 -3.16
CA ASP A 223 -16.85 25.00 -3.50
C ASP A 223 -15.47 25.02 -2.83
N VAL A 224 -14.54 25.71 -3.49
CA VAL A 224 -13.14 25.81 -3.07
C VAL A 224 -13.00 26.56 -1.76
N ASP A 225 -13.83 27.57 -1.58
CA ASP A 225 -13.76 28.48 -0.44
C ASP A 225 -14.28 27.80 0.84
N GLY A 226 -15.33 26.99 0.73
CA GLY A 226 -15.85 26.16 1.82
C GLY A 226 -14.85 25.09 2.25
N ILE A 227 -14.14 24.44 1.32
CA ILE A 227 -13.06 23.52 1.70
C ILE A 227 -11.97 24.28 2.47
N LYS A 228 -11.51 25.42 1.94
CA LYS A 228 -10.46 26.23 2.59
C LYS A 228 -10.85 26.76 3.96
N GLN A 229 -12.11 27.16 4.14
CA GLN A 229 -12.63 27.66 5.42
C GLN A 229 -12.69 26.56 6.48
N ASN A 230 -12.90 25.31 6.06
CA ASN A 230 -13.07 24.18 6.97
C ASN A 230 -11.78 23.40 7.27
N VAL A 231 -10.70 23.64 6.52
CA VAL A 231 -9.43 22.93 6.70
C VAL A 231 -8.45 23.74 7.54
N GLN A 232 -7.91 23.10 8.58
CA GLN A 232 -6.96 23.71 9.49
C GLN A 232 -5.55 23.18 9.21
N ALA A 233 -4.56 24.06 9.35
CA ALA A 233 -3.15 23.64 9.33
C ALA A 233 -2.87 22.64 10.46
N GLY A 234 -2.02 21.66 10.19
CA GLY A 234 -1.66 20.60 11.11
C GLY A 234 -2.75 19.55 11.35
N ARG A 235 -3.87 19.58 10.61
CA ARG A 235 -4.92 18.55 10.64
C ARG A 235 -4.94 17.76 9.34
N LEU A 236 -5.25 16.47 9.46
CA LEU A 236 -5.42 15.58 8.33
C LEU A 236 -6.89 15.46 7.94
N TYR A 237 -7.14 15.51 6.64
CA TYR A 237 -8.45 15.29 6.06
C TYR A 237 -8.37 14.17 5.03
N TYR A 238 -9.34 13.28 5.03
CA TYR A 238 -9.59 12.40 3.90
C TYR A 238 -10.49 13.13 2.91
N VAL A 239 -10.13 13.08 1.63
CA VAL A 239 -10.90 13.73 0.57
C VAL A 239 -11.15 12.73 -0.56
N GLY A 240 -12.40 12.34 -0.74
CA GLY A 240 -12.86 11.49 -1.83
C GLY A 240 -13.38 12.34 -2.99
N LEU A 241 -12.84 12.15 -4.19
CA LEU A 241 -13.39 12.75 -5.40
C LEU A 241 -14.49 11.87 -5.94
N CYS A 242 -15.68 12.45 -6.10
CA CYS A 242 -16.89 11.72 -6.44
C CYS A 242 -17.32 11.96 -7.88
N ASP A 243 -18.07 11.02 -8.44
CA ASP A 243 -18.95 11.32 -9.56
C ASP A 243 -20.27 11.95 -9.11
N ASN A 244 -21.17 12.20 -10.07
CA ASN A 244 -22.45 12.87 -9.83
C ASN A 244 -23.39 12.06 -8.93
N ASP A 245 -23.16 10.74 -8.81
CA ASP A 245 -23.96 9.82 -8.01
C ASP A 245 -23.33 9.57 -6.62
N GLY A 246 -22.20 10.23 -6.33
CA GLY A 246 -21.55 10.17 -5.02
C GLY A 246 -20.57 9.04 -4.83
N PHE A 247 -20.35 8.24 -5.87
CA PHE A 247 -19.38 7.18 -5.84
C PHE A 247 -17.97 7.80 -5.86
N ILE A 248 -17.16 7.49 -4.85
CA ILE A 248 -15.77 7.96 -4.77
C ILE A 248 -14.93 7.23 -5.82
N LYS A 249 -14.47 7.98 -6.82
CA LYS A 249 -13.60 7.50 -7.91
C LYS A 249 -12.12 7.61 -7.58
N HIS A 250 -11.75 8.47 -6.65
CA HIS A 250 -10.36 8.72 -6.33
C HIS A 250 -10.18 9.17 -4.88
N ASP A 251 -9.40 8.39 -4.13
CA ASP A 251 -9.07 8.65 -2.73
C ASP A 251 -7.83 9.55 -2.61
N THR A 252 -7.92 10.59 -1.80
CA THR A 252 -6.80 11.50 -1.51
C THR A 252 -6.77 11.88 -0.04
N VAL A 253 -5.65 12.45 0.38
CA VAL A 253 -5.47 12.99 1.73
C VAL A 253 -5.03 14.45 1.63
N LEU A 254 -5.63 15.32 2.43
CA LEU A 254 -5.32 16.75 2.48
C LEU A 254 -4.67 17.09 3.83
N LEU A 255 -3.50 17.72 3.77
CA LEU A 255 -2.73 18.18 4.92
C LEU A 255 -2.03 19.48 4.57
N ASN A 256 -2.08 20.49 5.45
CA ASN A 256 -1.40 21.78 5.27
C ASN A 256 -1.65 22.41 3.88
N GLY A 257 -2.89 22.38 3.41
CA GLY A 257 -3.29 22.97 2.13
C GLY A 257 -2.82 22.22 0.88
N ASN A 258 -2.27 21.02 1.01
CA ASN A 258 -1.86 20.18 -0.13
C ASN A 258 -2.60 18.84 -0.13
N PHE A 259 -3.09 18.46 -1.30
CA PHE A 259 -3.52 17.12 -1.62
C PHE A 259 -2.31 16.23 -1.83
N TYR A 260 -2.29 15.09 -1.16
CA TYR A 260 -1.34 14.01 -1.35
C TYR A 260 -2.09 12.85 -1.98
N GLU A 261 -1.63 12.40 -3.14
CA GLU A 261 -2.36 11.42 -3.95
C GLU A 261 -1.43 10.52 -4.77
N CYS A 262 -1.99 9.39 -5.20
CA CYS A 262 -1.39 8.46 -6.14
C CYS A 262 -2.28 8.37 -7.37
N ASN A 263 -1.79 8.68 -8.58
CA ASN A 263 -2.61 8.75 -9.80
C ASN A 263 -1.85 8.23 -11.03
N THR A 264 -2.58 7.73 -12.02
CA THR A 264 -2.05 7.24 -13.31
C THR A 264 -1.45 8.36 -14.17
N ASP A 265 -1.89 9.60 -13.98
CA ASP A 265 -1.51 10.75 -14.81
C ASP A 265 -0.16 11.38 -14.45
N GLN A 266 0.52 10.88 -13.41
CA GLN A 266 1.82 11.37 -12.97
C GLN A 266 2.88 10.26 -13.01
N THR A 267 4.14 10.67 -13.23
CA THR A 267 5.30 9.78 -13.17
C THR A 267 6.43 10.50 -12.40
N PRO A 268 6.76 10.09 -11.17
CA PRO A 268 6.16 8.98 -10.39
C PRO A 268 4.69 9.22 -10.03
N SER A 269 3.95 8.15 -9.70
CA SER A 269 2.50 8.24 -9.50
C SER A 269 2.10 8.93 -8.20
N VAL A 270 3.00 8.98 -7.20
CA VAL A 270 2.78 9.65 -5.92
C VAL A 270 3.30 11.09 -5.98
N TYR A 271 2.43 12.04 -5.68
CA TYR A 271 2.73 13.47 -5.76
C TYR A 271 1.84 14.28 -4.81
N SER A 272 2.15 15.58 -4.71
CA SER A 272 1.31 16.53 -3.99
C SER A 272 0.92 17.69 -4.89
N THR A 273 -0.29 18.20 -4.71
CA THR A 273 -0.77 19.41 -5.37
C THR A 273 -1.41 20.35 -4.37
N SER A 274 -1.19 21.66 -4.55
CA SER A 274 -1.88 22.65 -3.72
C SER A 274 -3.39 22.54 -3.91
N ILE A 275 -4.13 22.86 -2.85
CA ILE A 275 -5.60 22.89 -2.85
C ILE A 275 -6.15 23.68 -4.04
N ASP A 276 -5.56 24.83 -4.35
CA ASP A 276 -5.95 25.68 -5.49
C ASP A 276 -5.76 25.01 -6.83
N LYS A 277 -4.60 24.37 -7.04
CA LYS A 277 -4.29 23.70 -8.31
C LYS A 277 -5.17 22.49 -8.51
N ARG A 278 -5.41 21.71 -7.44
CA ARG A 278 -6.19 20.49 -7.51
C ARG A 278 -7.67 20.79 -7.76
N LEU A 279 -8.23 21.76 -7.05
CA LEU A 279 -9.64 22.10 -7.19
C LEU A 279 -9.97 22.74 -8.53
N LYS A 280 -9.05 23.50 -9.12
CA LYS A 280 -9.15 23.93 -10.53
C LYS A 280 -9.30 22.73 -11.47
N LYS A 281 -8.61 21.61 -11.25
CA LYS A 281 -8.78 20.39 -12.07
C LYS A 281 -10.10 19.66 -11.77
N ILE A 282 -10.52 19.63 -10.50
CA ILE A 282 -11.74 18.94 -10.05
C ILE A 282 -13.01 19.60 -10.62
N LYS A 283 -13.07 20.94 -10.68
CA LYS A 283 -14.21 21.71 -11.21
C LYS A 283 -14.64 21.30 -12.63
N TYR A 284 -13.73 20.72 -13.42
CA TYR A 284 -14.01 20.31 -14.81
C TYR A 284 -14.27 18.81 -14.98
N ASN A 285 -13.92 17.97 -14.00
CA ASN A 285 -13.83 16.51 -14.19
C ASN A 285 -14.52 15.67 -13.10
N ALA A 286 -14.87 16.25 -11.95
CA ALA A 286 -15.51 15.53 -10.85
C ALA A 286 -16.96 16.01 -10.65
N GLY A 287 -17.82 15.07 -10.29
CA GLY A 287 -19.22 15.36 -9.94
C GLY A 287 -19.40 15.93 -8.54
N GLY A 288 -18.37 15.89 -7.70
CA GLY A 288 -18.34 16.48 -6.36
C GLY A 288 -17.15 16.03 -5.52
N VAL A 289 -17.08 16.50 -4.28
CA VAL A 289 -16.06 16.08 -3.30
C VAL A 289 -16.72 15.77 -1.96
N ARG A 290 -16.25 14.71 -1.30
CA ARG A 290 -16.56 14.40 0.11
C ARG A 290 -15.32 14.60 0.97
N ILE A 291 -15.47 15.35 2.07
CA ILE A 291 -14.36 15.66 2.98
C ILE A 291 -14.68 15.13 4.36
N PHE A 292 -13.71 14.45 4.95
CA PHE A 292 -13.78 13.94 6.31
C PHE A 292 -12.57 14.45 7.08
N GLY A 293 -12.81 15.05 8.25
CA GLY A 293 -11.80 15.66 9.10
C GLY A 293 -11.96 15.27 10.56
N PRO A 294 -11.07 15.73 11.44
CA PRO A 294 -11.27 15.58 12.88
C PRO A 294 -12.54 16.32 13.32
N MET A 295 -13.14 15.90 14.44
CA MET A 295 -14.26 16.63 15.04
C MET A 295 -13.88 18.11 15.24
N PRO A 296 -14.75 19.07 14.88
CA PRO A 296 -14.59 20.44 15.32
C PRO A 296 -14.71 20.45 16.86
N TYR A 297 -13.68 20.99 17.52
CA TYR A 297 -13.71 21.24 18.96
C TYR A 297 -14.52 22.49 19.26
#